data_AF-A0A9E0ZVZ9-F1
#
_entry.id   AF-A0A9E0ZVZ9-F1
#
_cell.length_a   1.000
_cell.length_b   1.000
_cell.length_c   1.000
_cell.angle_alpha   90.00
_cell.angle_beta   90.00
_cell.angle_gamma   90.00
#
_symmetry.space_group_name_H-M   'P 1'
#
loop_
_entity.id
_entity.type
_entity.pdbx_description
1 polymer ?
#
loop_
_entity_poly.entity_id
_entity_poly.type
_entity_poly.pdbx_seq_one_letter_code
_entity_poly.pdbx_strand_id
1 'polypeptide(L)'
;MSNYYHGAKASKQATSVSTPVVADSSIHLIVGTAPVHTVGGKINEPVYASNYAEAVAAMGYSDEWDKYDICEEIYSSFKLYSNGPIIMVNVLDPAKHLKGAETVEKTLAGGITELPYEAVSDTVEVKGYDGEDSLTETYTRGEDYDLFYTDGVLRLERIESGKIKADNARLNIKFNSVDPSKVTKKEIIGGYDTNTNKSSGFELVDSVYPKYGVIPTLFLAPNFSTDSEVAAIMAAKAENINGLFTGKAIIDADTETV
;
A
#
# COMPACT_ATOMS: atom_id res chain seq x y z
N MET A 1 -3.93 -24.80 -26.46
CA MET A 1 -3.87 -26.18 -25.92
C MET A 1 -4.44 -26.15 -24.52
N SER A 2 -5.45 -26.98 -24.27
CA SER A 2 -6.24 -27.02 -23.04
C SER A 2 -5.44 -27.62 -21.88
N ASN A 3 -4.96 -26.79 -20.95
CA ASN A 3 -4.36 -27.24 -19.70
C ASN A 3 -5.44 -27.58 -18.66
N TYR A 4 -6.23 -28.62 -18.92
CA TYR A 4 -7.06 -29.24 -17.89
C TYR A 4 -6.25 -30.31 -17.18
N TYR A 5 -5.95 -30.09 -15.90
CA TYR A 5 -5.36 -31.09 -15.03
C TYR A 5 -6.46 -32.02 -14.48
N HIS A 6 -6.30 -33.33 -14.63
CA HIS A 6 -7.12 -34.33 -13.97
C HIS A 6 -6.31 -35.00 -12.85
N GLY A 7 -6.74 -34.78 -11.60
CA GLY A 7 -6.13 -35.35 -10.39
C GLY A 7 -6.45 -34.51 -9.15
N ALA A 8 -6.20 -35.05 -7.96
CA ALA A 8 -6.29 -34.26 -6.73
C ALA A 8 -5.05 -33.37 -6.60
N LYS A 9 -5.25 -32.05 -6.42
CA LYS A 9 -4.20 -31.12 -5.98
C LYS A 9 -4.46 -30.76 -4.53
N ALA A 10 -3.42 -30.86 -3.70
CA ALA A 10 -3.38 -30.24 -2.39
C ALA A 10 -2.44 -29.04 -2.50
N SER A 11 -2.94 -27.84 -2.24
CA SER A 11 -2.12 -26.66 -1.98
C SER A 11 -2.30 -26.27 -0.53
N LYS A 12 -1.21 -25.83 0.12
CA LYS A 12 -1.33 -25.13 1.39
C LYS A 12 -1.95 -23.77 1.10
N GLN A 13 -3.25 -23.64 1.32
CA GLN A 13 -3.83 -22.31 1.45
C GLN A 13 -3.49 -21.78 2.83
N ALA A 14 -3.20 -20.48 2.93
CA ALA A 14 -3.18 -19.81 4.22
C ALA A 14 -4.51 -20.14 4.92
N THR A 15 -4.44 -20.51 6.21
CA THR A 15 -5.65 -20.73 7.02
C THR A 15 -6.57 -19.54 6.80
N SER A 16 -7.78 -19.80 6.30
CA SER A 16 -8.81 -18.78 6.18
C SER A 16 -8.86 -18.06 7.52
N VAL A 17 -8.57 -16.77 7.51
CA VAL A 17 -8.98 -15.93 8.62
C VAL A 17 -10.49 -16.14 8.69
N SER A 18 -11.01 -16.49 9.86
CA SER A 18 -12.47 -16.63 10.03
C SER A 18 -13.12 -15.39 9.44
N THR A 19 -14.25 -15.55 8.73
CA THR A 19 -15.02 -14.40 8.26
C THR A 19 -15.27 -13.50 9.48
N PRO A 20 -14.80 -12.24 9.45
CA PRO A 20 -14.95 -11.35 10.58
C PRO A 20 -16.43 -11.20 10.97
N VAL A 21 -16.68 -10.95 12.26
CA VAL A 21 -18.04 -10.61 12.69
C VAL A 21 -18.40 -9.27 12.04
N VAL A 22 -19.52 -9.27 11.30
CA VAL A 22 -20.02 -8.06 10.62
C VAL A 22 -20.55 -7.10 11.68
N ALA A 23 -19.95 -5.92 11.74
CA ALA A 23 -20.42 -4.81 12.52
C ALA A 23 -21.30 -3.91 11.64
N ASP A 24 -22.60 -3.85 11.97
CA ASP A 24 -23.55 -2.94 11.32
C ASP A 24 -23.41 -1.49 11.82
N SER A 25 -22.63 -1.27 12.88
CA SER A 25 -22.38 0.02 13.53
C SER A 25 -20.90 0.15 13.92
N SER A 26 -20.41 1.38 14.09
CA SER A 26 -18.99 1.63 14.45
C SER A 26 -18.00 1.14 13.40
N ILE A 27 -18.35 1.25 12.11
CA ILE A 27 -17.43 0.96 11.00
C ILE A 27 -16.26 1.96 11.05
N HIS A 28 -15.04 1.44 10.95
CA HIS A 28 -13.83 2.24 11.00
C HIS A 28 -13.58 2.94 9.65
N LEU A 29 -13.16 4.21 9.72
CA LEU A 29 -12.57 4.96 8.63
C LEU A 29 -11.13 5.30 9.03
N ILE A 30 -10.18 4.70 8.34
CA ILE A 30 -8.75 4.92 8.50
C ILE A 30 -8.24 5.73 7.32
N VAL A 31 -7.58 6.87 7.61
CA VAL A 31 -6.87 7.69 6.62
C VAL A 31 -5.39 7.72 6.99
N GLY A 32 -4.53 7.26 6.09
CA GLY A 32 -3.12 7.04 6.40
C GLY A 32 -2.30 6.59 5.20
N THR A 33 -1.19 5.91 5.46
CA THR A 33 -0.24 5.37 4.51
C THR A 33 -0.32 3.85 4.40
N ALA A 34 -0.32 3.36 3.16
CA ALA A 34 -0.25 1.93 2.85
C ALA A 34 0.74 1.67 1.70
N PRO A 35 1.37 0.48 1.62
CA PRO A 35 2.31 0.13 0.57
C PRO A 35 1.61 -0.22 -0.76
N VAL A 36 0.79 0.72 -1.26
CA VAL A 36 -0.06 0.53 -2.44
C VAL A 36 0.73 0.30 -3.72
N HIS A 37 2.00 0.72 -3.79
CA HIS A 37 2.90 0.46 -4.90
C HIS A 37 3.11 -1.04 -5.13
N THR A 38 2.89 -1.87 -4.11
CA THR A 38 3.07 -3.33 -4.20
C THR A 38 1.90 -4.07 -4.85
N VAL A 39 0.72 -3.44 -4.87
CA VAL A 39 -0.53 -4.05 -5.35
C VAL A 39 -1.26 -3.22 -6.41
N GLY A 40 -0.72 -2.05 -6.79
CA GLY A 40 -1.41 -1.09 -7.65
C GLY A 40 -2.65 -0.48 -6.98
N GLY A 41 -2.58 -0.28 -5.67
CA GLY A 41 -3.67 0.21 -4.83
C GLY A 41 -4.09 1.64 -5.15
N LYS A 42 -5.28 2.02 -4.67
CA LYS A 42 -5.85 3.36 -4.91
C LYS A 42 -5.24 4.42 -3.98
N ILE A 43 -5.19 5.65 -4.47
CA ILE A 43 -4.68 6.82 -3.74
C ILE A 43 -5.81 7.83 -3.67
N ASN A 44 -6.11 8.35 -2.47
CA ASN A 44 -7.22 9.28 -2.23
C ASN A 44 -8.57 8.78 -2.77
N GLU A 45 -8.84 7.49 -2.59
CA GLU A 45 -10.15 6.91 -2.82
C GLU A 45 -10.49 6.00 -1.63
N PRO A 46 -11.70 6.10 -1.04
CA PRO A 46 -12.14 5.14 -0.04
C PRO A 46 -12.20 3.75 -0.65
N VAL A 47 -11.70 2.79 0.12
CA VAL A 47 -11.73 1.37 -0.21
C VAL A 47 -12.40 0.65 0.96
N TYR A 48 -13.48 -0.05 0.64
CA TYR A 48 -14.16 -0.94 1.57
C TYR A 48 -13.51 -2.33 1.56
N ALA A 49 -13.26 -2.91 2.74
CA ALA A 49 -12.88 -4.30 2.88
C ALA A 49 -13.67 -4.97 4.01
N SER A 50 -14.21 -6.16 3.74
CA SER A 50 -14.90 -6.98 4.75
C SER A 50 -13.98 -7.97 5.45
N ASN A 51 -12.79 -8.22 4.91
CA ASN A 51 -11.85 -9.19 5.45
C ASN A 51 -10.39 -8.83 5.15
N TYR A 52 -9.48 -9.52 5.83
CA TYR A 52 -8.04 -9.32 5.69
C TYR A 52 -7.54 -9.48 4.25
N ALA A 53 -8.03 -10.48 3.52
CA ALA A 53 -7.53 -10.76 2.17
C ALA A 53 -7.89 -9.64 1.18
N GLU A 54 -9.11 -9.10 1.27
CA GLU A 54 -9.54 -7.93 0.49
C GLU A 54 -8.72 -6.69 0.85
N ALA A 55 -8.47 -6.46 2.13
CA ALA A 55 -7.70 -5.30 2.58
C ALA A 55 -6.25 -5.35 2.09
N VAL A 56 -5.57 -6.48 2.27
CA VAL A 56 -4.19 -6.67 1.78
C VAL A 56 -4.12 -6.62 0.26
N ALA A 57 -5.11 -7.16 -0.45
CA ALA A 57 -5.15 -7.07 -1.91
C ALA A 57 -5.30 -5.62 -2.40
N ALA A 58 -5.99 -4.76 -1.66
CA ALA A 58 -6.22 -3.38 -2.06
C ALA A 58 -5.13 -2.40 -1.60
N MET A 59 -4.54 -2.64 -0.42
CA MET A 59 -3.61 -1.72 0.23
C MET A 59 -2.16 -2.20 0.25
N GLY A 60 -1.92 -3.49 -0.01
CA GLY A 60 -0.66 -4.13 0.34
C GLY A 60 -0.58 -4.36 1.85
N TYR A 61 0.56 -4.87 2.33
CA TYR A 61 0.77 -5.10 3.76
C TYR A 61 2.26 -5.09 4.13
N SER A 62 2.58 -4.42 5.24
CA SER A 62 3.89 -4.45 5.90
C SER A 62 3.69 -4.42 7.41
N ASP A 63 4.55 -5.11 8.16
CA ASP A 63 4.58 -5.04 9.62
C ASP A 63 5.32 -3.79 10.14
N GLU A 64 5.88 -2.96 9.26
CA GLU A 64 6.47 -1.66 9.61
C GLU A 64 5.36 -0.59 9.76
N TRP A 65 4.56 -0.70 10.82
CA TRP A 65 3.39 0.17 11.06
C TRP A 65 3.74 1.65 11.25
N ASP A 66 4.95 1.97 11.71
CA ASP A 66 5.45 3.37 11.75
C ASP A 66 5.48 4.02 10.36
N LYS A 67 5.65 3.22 9.31
CA LYS A 67 5.64 3.68 7.91
C LYS A 67 4.27 3.51 7.25
N TYR A 68 3.51 2.49 7.65
CA TYR A 68 2.27 2.06 7.00
C TYR A 68 1.18 1.79 8.05
N ASP A 69 0.65 2.86 8.63
CA ASP A 69 -0.37 2.85 9.70
C ASP A 69 -1.67 2.13 9.31
N ILE A 70 -2.07 2.17 8.04
CA ILE A 70 -3.25 1.42 7.57
C ILE A 70 -3.05 -0.08 7.78
N CYS A 71 -1.81 -0.59 7.71
CA CYS A 71 -1.54 -2.01 7.95
C CYS A 71 -1.76 -2.41 9.42
N GLU A 72 -1.52 -1.49 10.36
CA GLU A 72 -1.85 -1.68 11.78
C GLU A 72 -3.35 -1.87 11.97
N GLU A 73 -4.16 -1.04 11.31
CA GLU A 73 -5.62 -1.14 11.36
C GLU A 73 -6.13 -2.43 10.71
N ILE A 74 -5.57 -2.83 9.55
CA ILE A 74 -5.89 -4.10 8.89
C ILE A 74 -5.59 -5.29 9.82
N TYR A 75 -4.44 -5.27 10.50
CA TYR A 75 -4.06 -6.31 11.45
C TYR A 75 -4.99 -6.32 12.66
N SER A 76 -5.19 -5.16 13.28
CA SER A 76 -6.00 -5.00 14.49
C SER A 76 -7.44 -5.46 14.25
N SER A 77 -8.09 -4.96 13.20
CA SER A 77 -9.47 -5.32 12.91
C SER A 77 -9.62 -6.80 12.56
N PHE A 78 -8.85 -7.30 11.59
CA PHE A 78 -9.13 -8.64 11.06
C PHE A 78 -8.38 -9.80 11.72
N LYS A 79 -7.18 -9.57 12.27
CA LYS A 79 -6.38 -10.63 12.90
C LYS A 79 -6.55 -10.65 14.41
N LEU A 80 -6.49 -9.48 15.05
CA LEU A 80 -6.55 -9.39 16.51
C LEU A 80 -7.99 -9.47 17.03
N TYR A 81 -8.90 -8.65 16.48
CA TYR A 81 -10.28 -8.55 16.97
C TYR A 81 -11.29 -9.31 16.11
N SER A 82 -10.92 -9.74 14.90
CA SER A 82 -11.79 -10.46 13.96
C SER A 82 -13.12 -9.74 13.70
N ASN A 83 -13.08 -8.41 13.55
CA ASN A 83 -14.22 -7.56 13.22
C ASN A 83 -14.03 -6.86 11.85
N GLY A 84 -15.14 -6.39 11.29
CA GLY A 84 -15.17 -5.65 10.04
C GLY A 84 -16.61 -5.27 9.69
N PRO A 85 -16.85 -4.49 8.63
CA PRO A 85 -15.87 -4.01 7.64
C PRO A 85 -15.08 -2.77 8.11
N ILE A 86 -14.03 -2.44 7.36
CA ILE A 86 -13.29 -1.18 7.51
C ILE A 86 -13.27 -0.41 6.18
N ILE A 87 -13.16 0.91 6.25
CA ILE A 87 -12.96 1.81 5.13
C ILE A 87 -11.55 2.39 5.24
N MET A 88 -10.75 2.21 4.20
CA MET A 88 -9.37 2.68 4.17
C MET A 88 -9.18 3.73 3.08
N VAL A 89 -8.45 4.79 3.39
CA VAL A 89 -8.06 5.84 2.45
C VAL A 89 -6.55 6.00 2.53
N ASN A 90 -5.84 5.46 1.54
CA ASN A 90 -4.40 5.69 1.43
C ASN A 90 -4.11 7.07 0.82
N VAL A 91 -3.24 7.84 1.48
CA VAL A 91 -2.75 9.13 0.99
C VAL A 91 -1.32 9.07 0.47
N LEU A 92 -0.60 7.97 0.70
CA LEU A 92 0.74 7.76 0.15
C LEU A 92 0.66 7.60 -1.38
N ASP A 93 1.19 8.57 -2.12
CA ASP A 93 1.20 8.60 -3.58
C ASP A 93 2.59 8.19 -4.12
N PRO A 94 2.75 6.99 -4.73
CA PRO A 94 4.03 6.54 -5.28
C PRO A 94 4.57 7.39 -6.45
N ALA A 95 3.78 8.31 -7.01
CA ALA A 95 4.25 9.27 -8.00
C ALA A 95 4.78 10.57 -7.38
N LYS A 96 4.44 10.86 -6.11
CA LYS A 96 4.80 12.12 -5.44
C LYS A 96 5.72 11.93 -4.23
N HIS A 97 5.42 10.97 -3.37
CA HIS A 97 6.14 10.73 -2.13
C HIS A 97 7.31 9.78 -2.37
N LEU A 98 8.29 10.26 -3.12
CA LEU A 98 9.44 9.49 -3.57
C LEU A 98 10.73 9.95 -2.90
N LYS A 99 11.60 9.03 -2.50
CA LYS A 99 12.91 9.33 -1.92
C LYS A 99 13.82 10.08 -2.90
N GLY A 100 13.76 9.71 -4.18
CA GLY A 100 14.64 10.18 -5.24
C GLY A 100 15.28 8.98 -5.95
N ALA A 101 15.51 9.09 -7.26
CA ALA A 101 16.08 7.99 -8.03
C ALA A 101 17.50 7.67 -7.55
N GLU A 102 17.78 6.37 -7.38
CA GLU A 102 19.10 5.85 -7.06
C GLU A 102 19.50 4.76 -8.05
N THR A 103 20.79 4.48 -8.12
CA THR A 103 21.36 3.43 -8.96
C THR A 103 22.25 2.55 -8.12
N VAL A 104 22.00 1.24 -8.18
CA VAL A 104 22.74 0.23 -7.43
C VAL A 104 23.33 -0.80 -8.36
N GLU A 105 24.48 -1.32 -7.96
CA GLU A 105 25.09 -2.48 -8.59
C GLU A 105 24.62 -3.74 -7.85
N LYS A 106 24.05 -4.69 -8.58
CA LYS A 106 23.60 -5.98 -8.05
C LYS A 106 24.15 -7.11 -8.89
N THR A 107 24.57 -8.18 -8.25
CA THR A 107 24.91 -9.43 -8.94
C THR A 107 23.81 -10.42 -8.66
N LEU A 108 23.28 -11.05 -9.71
CA LEU A 108 22.28 -12.09 -9.55
C LEU A 108 22.86 -13.28 -8.76
N ALA A 109 22.02 -13.93 -7.96
CA ALA A 109 22.31 -15.19 -7.32
C ALA A 109 21.26 -16.20 -7.78
N GLY A 110 21.65 -17.12 -8.67
CA GLY A 110 20.70 -18.07 -9.25
C GLY A 110 19.64 -17.39 -10.13
N GLY A 111 19.99 -16.29 -10.81
CA GLY A 111 19.07 -15.54 -11.66
C GLY A 111 18.20 -14.53 -10.93
N ILE A 112 18.36 -14.38 -9.61
CA ILE A 112 17.52 -13.52 -8.77
C ILE A 112 18.37 -12.46 -8.05
N THR A 113 17.82 -11.26 -7.87
CA THR A 113 18.32 -10.27 -6.92
C THR A 113 17.16 -9.55 -6.23
N GLU A 114 17.44 -8.93 -5.08
CA GLU A 114 16.45 -8.24 -4.27
C GLU A 114 16.74 -6.74 -4.20
N LEU A 115 15.67 -5.96 -4.33
CA LEU A 115 15.60 -4.53 -4.13
C LEU A 115 14.76 -4.23 -2.87
N PRO A 116 14.91 -3.05 -2.24
CA PRO A 116 14.11 -2.67 -1.08
C PRO A 116 12.60 -2.80 -1.34
N TYR A 117 11.82 -3.07 -0.29
CA TYR A 117 10.36 -3.16 -0.38
C TYR A 117 9.72 -1.88 -0.94
N GLU A 118 10.30 -0.73 -0.60
CA GLU A 118 9.84 0.58 -1.01
C GLU A 118 10.13 0.89 -2.48
N ALA A 119 10.98 0.11 -3.16
CA ALA A 119 11.28 0.31 -4.57
C ALA A 119 10.00 0.21 -5.41
N VAL A 120 9.75 1.18 -6.28
CA VAL A 120 8.57 1.24 -7.15
C VAL A 120 8.88 0.51 -8.45
N SER A 121 8.21 -0.62 -8.69
CA SER A 121 8.49 -1.52 -9.83
C SER A 121 8.49 -0.81 -11.18
N ASP A 122 7.61 0.18 -11.35
CA ASP A 122 7.43 0.89 -12.62
C ASP A 122 8.54 1.90 -12.91
N THR A 123 9.37 2.20 -11.92
CA THR A 123 10.53 3.10 -12.06
C THR A 123 11.84 2.34 -12.31
N VAL A 124 11.81 1.01 -12.30
CA VAL A 124 12.99 0.17 -12.43
C VAL A 124 13.49 0.16 -13.88
N GLU A 125 14.72 0.60 -14.07
CA GLU A 125 15.49 0.52 -15.31
C GLU A 125 16.70 -0.39 -15.06
N VAL A 126 16.86 -1.44 -15.87
CA VAL A 126 17.94 -2.43 -15.70
C VAL A 126 18.87 -2.37 -16.89
N LYS A 127 20.16 -2.18 -16.61
CA LYS A 127 21.24 -2.25 -17.60
C LYS A 127 22.26 -3.31 -17.22
N GLY A 128 22.98 -3.79 -18.23
CA GLY A 128 24.03 -4.78 -18.09
C GLY A 128 25.32 -4.33 -18.75
N TYR A 129 26.35 -5.14 -18.53
CA TYR A 129 27.69 -4.91 -19.02
C TYR A 129 27.98 -5.78 -20.25
N ASP A 130 28.55 -5.17 -21.29
CA ASP A 130 29.23 -5.90 -22.37
C ASP A 130 30.71 -6.05 -22.00
N GLY A 131 31.14 -7.28 -21.74
CA GLY A 131 32.44 -7.55 -21.11
C GLY A 131 32.53 -7.05 -19.67
N GLU A 132 33.72 -6.63 -19.22
CA GLU A 132 33.95 -6.32 -17.80
C GLU A 132 33.52 -4.90 -17.37
N ASP A 133 33.56 -3.90 -18.25
CA ASP A 133 33.49 -2.49 -17.82
C ASP A 133 32.46 -1.59 -18.54
N SER A 134 31.89 -2.01 -19.68
CA SER A 134 31.05 -1.12 -20.49
C SER A 134 29.55 -1.38 -20.28
N LEU A 135 28.83 -0.39 -19.72
CA LEU A 135 27.39 -0.49 -19.47
C LEU A 135 26.55 -0.17 -20.72
N THR A 136 26.48 -1.09 -21.66
CA THR A 136 25.81 -0.90 -22.97
C THR A 136 24.53 -1.69 -23.14
N GLU A 137 24.34 -2.77 -22.39
CA GLU A 137 23.14 -3.61 -22.51
C GLU A 137 21.97 -2.97 -21.77
N THR A 138 20.80 -2.93 -22.41
CA THR A 138 19.55 -2.50 -21.80
C THR A 138 18.57 -3.66 -21.81
N TYR A 139 17.97 -3.92 -20.65
CA TYR A 139 17.04 -5.03 -20.46
C TYR A 139 15.60 -4.53 -20.34
N THR A 140 14.68 -5.26 -20.95
CA THR A 140 13.24 -4.96 -20.99
C THR A 140 12.49 -5.85 -20.01
N ARG A 141 11.67 -5.25 -19.13
CA ARG A 141 10.76 -6.00 -18.25
C ARG A 141 9.75 -6.81 -19.07
N GLY A 142 9.51 -8.06 -18.68
CA GLY A 142 8.63 -9.01 -19.39
C GLY A 142 9.31 -9.76 -20.53
N GLU A 143 10.51 -9.34 -20.96
CA GLU A 143 11.32 -10.06 -21.97
C GLU A 143 12.61 -10.62 -21.35
N ASP A 144 13.32 -9.79 -20.58
CA ASP A 144 14.64 -10.08 -20.03
C ASP A 144 14.61 -10.42 -18.55
N TYR A 145 13.70 -9.79 -17.81
CA TYR A 145 13.46 -10.00 -16.37
C TYR A 145 12.01 -9.68 -16.04
N ASP A 146 11.55 -10.11 -14.87
CA ASP A 146 10.31 -9.63 -14.25
C ASP A 146 10.54 -9.17 -12.81
N LEU A 147 9.55 -8.45 -12.29
CA LEU A 147 9.56 -7.85 -10.97
C LEU A 147 8.29 -8.22 -10.22
N PHE A 148 8.43 -8.70 -9.00
CA PHE A 148 7.30 -9.00 -8.13
C PHE A 148 7.68 -8.79 -6.66
N TYR A 149 6.70 -8.31 -5.88
CA TYR A 149 6.86 -8.14 -4.45
C TYR A 149 6.63 -9.48 -3.74
N THR A 150 7.57 -9.88 -2.89
CA THR A 150 7.50 -11.12 -2.12
C THR A 150 8.43 -10.99 -0.92
N ASP A 151 8.10 -11.64 0.20
CA ASP A 151 8.96 -11.71 1.39
C ASP A 151 9.48 -10.34 1.89
N GLY A 152 8.69 -9.28 1.73
CA GLY A 152 9.08 -7.92 2.15
C GLY A 152 10.18 -7.30 1.30
N VAL A 153 10.35 -7.72 0.05
CA VAL A 153 11.29 -7.13 -0.93
C VAL A 153 10.66 -7.05 -2.32
N LEU A 154 11.23 -6.23 -3.19
CA LEU A 154 10.97 -6.29 -4.63
C LEU A 154 11.99 -7.24 -5.27
N ARG A 155 11.54 -8.41 -5.70
CA ARG A 155 12.39 -9.41 -6.35
C ARG A 155 12.48 -9.12 -7.84
N LEU A 156 13.71 -9.09 -8.35
CA LEU A 156 14.01 -9.13 -9.78
C LEU A 156 14.45 -10.55 -10.12
N GLU A 157 13.74 -11.18 -11.05
CA GLU A 157 14.04 -12.52 -11.54
C GLU A 157 14.29 -12.46 -13.04
N ARG A 158 15.40 -13.06 -13.50
CA ARG A 158 15.70 -13.13 -14.93
C ARG A 158 14.72 -14.06 -15.64
N ILE A 159 14.42 -13.74 -16.89
CA ILE A 159 13.69 -14.64 -17.78
C ILE A 159 14.71 -15.43 -18.59
N GLU A 160 14.69 -16.76 -18.51
CA GLU A 160 15.71 -17.62 -19.15
C GLU A 160 15.85 -17.41 -20.66
N SER A 161 14.74 -17.12 -21.35
CA SER A 161 14.73 -16.83 -22.80
C SER A 161 15.26 -15.44 -23.15
N GLY A 162 15.36 -14.55 -22.16
CA GLY A 162 15.79 -13.16 -22.32
C GLY A 162 17.27 -12.98 -22.59
N LYS A 163 17.71 -11.73 -22.68
CA LYS A 163 19.11 -11.32 -22.92
C LYS A 163 20.00 -11.48 -21.70
N ILE A 164 19.44 -11.54 -20.48
CA ILE A 164 20.21 -11.85 -19.26
C ILE A 164 20.55 -13.34 -19.26
N LYS A 165 21.73 -13.70 -19.79
CA LYS A 165 22.11 -15.11 -20.00
C LYS A 165 22.66 -15.80 -18.77
N ALA A 166 23.33 -15.09 -17.88
CA ALA A 166 24.03 -15.68 -16.74
C ALA A 166 23.22 -15.54 -15.44
N ASP A 167 23.17 -16.61 -14.64
CA ASP A 167 22.54 -16.62 -13.31
C ASP A 167 23.28 -15.75 -12.28
N ASN A 168 24.48 -15.32 -12.61
CA ASN A 168 25.32 -14.41 -11.84
C ASN A 168 25.63 -13.10 -12.58
N ALA A 169 24.77 -12.70 -13.51
CA ALA A 169 24.95 -11.44 -14.24
C ALA A 169 25.03 -10.26 -13.28
N ARG A 170 25.96 -9.33 -13.57
CA ARG A 170 26.06 -8.05 -12.90
C ARG A 170 25.14 -7.05 -13.59
N LEU A 171 24.29 -6.40 -12.81
CA LEU A 171 23.26 -5.47 -13.26
C LEU A 171 23.47 -4.11 -12.60
N ASN A 172 23.34 -3.06 -13.41
CA ASN A 172 23.17 -1.69 -12.96
C ASN A 172 21.66 -1.42 -12.94
N ILE A 173 21.10 -1.26 -11.75
CA ILE A 173 19.66 -1.13 -11.55
C ILE A 173 19.38 0.26 -11.02
N LYS A 174 18.69 1.05 -11.83
CA LYS A 174 18.18 2.37 -11.43
C LYS A 174 16.72 2.23 -11.06
N PHE A 175 16.31 2.81 -9.93
CA PHE A 175 14.93 2.78 -9.47
C PHE A 175 14.66 3.96 -8.53
N ASN A 176 13.40 4.19 -8.22
CA ASN A 176 12.99 5.11 -7.15
C ASN A 176 12.23 4.32 -6.08
N SER A 177 12.17 4.87 -4.88
CA SER A 177 11.51 4.25 -3.74
C SER A 177 10.48 5.20 -3.15
N VAL A 178 9.35 4.66 -2.70
CA VAL A 178 8.40 5.44 -1.91
C VAL A 178 9.05 5.86 -0.58
N ASP A 179 8.63 7.01 -0.07
CA ASP A 179 9.07 7.56 1.21
C ASP A 179 7.83 8.00 2.00
N PRO A 180 7.30 7.13 2.88
CA PRO A 180 6.12 7.44 3.68
C PRO A 180 6.26 8.68 4.57
N SER A 181 7.48 9.03 4.99
CA SER A 181 7.73 10.21 5.82
C SER A 181 7.49 11.55 5.09
N LYS A 182 7.35 11.52 3.76
CA LYS A 182 6.99 12.70 2.96
C LYS A 182 5.50 13.01 2.98
N VAL A 183 4.67 12.10 3.47
CA VAL A 183 3.25 12.38 3.72
C VAL A 183 3.16 13.39 4.86
N THR A 184 2.47 14.49 4.61
CA THR A 184 2.26 15.54 5.60
C THR A 184 0.85 15.47 6.16
N LYS A 185 0.63 16.18 7.27
CA LYS A 185 -0.71 16.35 7.83
C LYS A 185 -1.74 16.93 6.84
N LYS A 186 -1.30 17.69 5.82
CA LYS A 186 -2.21 18.23 4.81
C LYS A 186 -2.79 17.15 3.92
N GLU A 187 -2.03 16.10 3.59
CA GLU A 187 -2.56 14.97 2.84
C GLU A 187 -3.59 14.18 3.65
N ILE A 188 -3.36 14.03 4.97
CA ILE A 188 -4.28 13.34 5.89
C ILE A 188 -5.59 14.13 6.09
N ILE A 189 -5.48 15.43 6.41
CA ILE A 189 -6.64 16.33 6.50
C ILE A 189 -7.40 16.33 5.18
N GLY A 190 -6.66 16.47 4.08
CA GLY A 190 -7.21 16.50 2.74
C GLY A 190 -7.91 17.81 2.41
N GLY A 191 -8.77 17.77 1.39
CA GLY A 191 -9.45 18.94 0.88
C GLY A 191 -10.26 18.63 -0.37
N TYR A 192 -11.10 19.57 -0.80
CA TYR A 192 -11.71 19.55 -2.12
C TYR A 192 -10.89 20.42 -3.09
N ASP A 193 -10.37 19.81 -4.14
CA ASP A 193 -9.70 20.53 -5.22
C ASP A 193 -10.70 20.91 -6.31
N THR A 194 -10.92 22.21 -6.48
CA THR A 194 -11.87 22.77 -7.47
C THR A 194 -11.42 22.59 -8.92
N ASN A 195 -10.13 22.35 -9.17
CA ASN A 195 -9.63 22.12 -10.52
C ASN A 195 -9.87 20.67 -10.96
N THR A 196 -9.64 19.72 -10.06
CA THR A 196 -9.81 18.29 -10.35
C THR A 196 -11.20 17.77 -9.99
N ASN A 197 -11.99 18.54 -9.22
CA ASN A 197 -13.26 18.13 -8.62
C ASN A 197 -13.14 16.84 -7.80
N LYS A 198 -12.01 16.66 -7.12
CA LYS A 198 -11.72 15.50 -6.29
C LYS A 198 -11.49 15.92 -4.85
N SER A 199 -11.98 15.08 -3.94
CA SER A 199 -11.68 15.19 -2.51
C SER A 199 -10.49 14.29 -2.16
N SER A 200 -9.80 14.59 -1.07
CA SER A 200 -8.68 13.82 -0.53
C SER A 200 -8.79 13.69 1.00
N GLY A 201 -7.99 12.79 1.59
CA GLY A 201 -7.92 12.63 3.04
C GLY A 201 -9.28 12.40 3.71
N PHE A 202 -9.51 13.03 4.87
CA PHE A 202 -10.77 12.92 5.62
C PHE A 202 -11.99 13.53 4.93
N GLU A 203 -11.84 14.41 3.93
CA GLU A 203 -12.96 14.91 3.14
C GLU A 203 -13.69 13.80 2.38
N LEU A 204 -13.02 12.67 2.15
CA LEU A 204 -13.60 11.54 1.42
C LEU A 204 -14.69 10.79 2.20
N VAL A 205 -14.89 11.06 3.50
CA VAL A 205 -15.90 10.38 4.31
C VAL A 205 -17.30 10.50 3.71
N ASP A 206 -17.64 11.67 3.16
CA ASP A 206 -18.96 11.91 2.57
C ASP A 206 -19.21 11.11 1.29
N SER A 207 -18.14 10.57 0.68
CA SER A 207 -18.26 9.68 -0.48
C SER A 207 -18.47 8.22 -0.12
N VAL A 208 -18.31 7.83 1.15
CA VAL A 208 -18.40 6.43 1.58
C VAL A 208 -19.84 5.91 1.49
N TYR A 209 -20.81 6.64 2.02
CA TYR A 209 -22.21 6.22 1.97
C TYR A 209 -22.75 6.12 0.53
N PRO A 210 -22.54 7.09 -0.37
CA PRO A 210 -22.94 6.96 -1.77
C PRO A 210 -22.27 5.78 -2.51
N LYS A 211 -21.03 5.42 -2.15
CA LYS A 211 -20.29 4.34 -2.82
C LYS A 211 -20.66 2.96 -2.31
N TYR A 212 -20.84 2.81 -1.00
CA TYR A 212 -20.89 1.52 -0.32
C TYR A 212 -22.16 1.27 0.48
N GLY A 213 -23.02 2.28 0.65
CA GLY A 213 -24.23 2.18 1.45
C GLY A 213 -23.98 2.03 2.95
N VAL A 214 -22.76 2.30 3.41
CA VAL A 214 -22.36 2.22 4.83
C VAL A 214 -21.89 3.57 5.36
N ILE A 215 -22.00 3.77 6.67
CA ILE A 215 -21.63 5.01 7.33
C ILE A 215 -20.50 4.72 8.31
N PRO A 216 -19.27 5.16 8.02
CA PRO A 216 -18.17 4.98 8.93
C PRO A 216 -18.32 5.98 10.09
N THR A 217 -18.29 5.48 11.31
CA THR A 217 -18.55 6.29 12.51
C THR A 217 -17.38 6.30 13.47
N LEU A 218 -16.29 5.59 13.17
CA LEU A 218 -15.06 5.62 13.96
C LEU A 218 -13.89 6.10 13.10
N PHE A 219 -13.35 7.28 13.38
CA PHE A 219 -12.30 7.91 12.58
C PHE A 219 -10.95 7.64 13.21
N LEU A 220 -10.01 7.19 12.39
CA LEU A 220 -8.66 6.78 12.77
C LEU A 220 -7.63 7.42 11.83
N ALA A 221 -6.52 7.89 12.40
CA ALA A 221 -5.29 8.24 11.68
C ALA A 221 -4.10 8.00 12.62
N PRO A 222 -3.73 6.74 12.90
CA PRO A 222 -2.55 6.41 13.70
C PRO A 222 -1.32 7.11 13.15
N ASN A 223 -0.33 7.40 14.00
CA ASN A 223 0.86 8.20 13.68
C ASN A 223 0.61 9.69 13.31
N PHE A 224 -0.60 10.08 12.90
CA PHE A 224 -0.93 11.45 12.49
C PHE A 224 -1.87 12.17 13.46
N SER A 225 -2.67 11.43 14.23
CA SER A 225 -3.72 12.00 15.07
C SER A 225 -3.20 12.76 16.30
N THR A 226 -1.92 12.60 16.67
CA THR A 226 -1.27 13.43 17.70
C THR A 226 -1.11 14.89 17.27
N ASP A 227 -1.13 15.20 15.96
CA ASP A 227 -1.16 16.58 15.47
C ASP A 227 -2.55 17.20 15.71
N SER A 228 -2.58 18.34 16.41
CA SER A 228 -3.83 19.00 16.82
C SER A 228 -4.73 19.42 15.65
N GLU A 229 -4.17 19.72 14.47
CA GLU A 229 -4.98 20.08 13.30
C GLU A 229 -5.64 18.83 12.70
N VAL A 230 -4.91 17.71 12.64
CA VAL A 230 -5.47 16.42 12.21
C VAL A 230 -6.59 15.98 13.16
N ALA A 231 -6.33 15.99 14.47
CA ALA A 231 -7.30 15.67 15.51
C ALA A 231 -8.57 16.54 15.42
N ALA A 232 -8.42 17.85 15.24
CA ALA A 232 -9.54 18.77 15.11
C ALA A 232 -10.39 18.47 13.87
N ILE A 233 -9.76 18.17 12.74
CA ILE A 233 -10.48 17.79 11.50
C ILE A 233 -11.19 16.47 11.67
N MET A 234 -10.56 15.46 12.26
CA MET A 234 -11.19 14.17 12.56
C MET A 234 -12.46 14.36 13.40
N ALA A 235 -12.37 15.15 14.47
CA ALA A 235 -13.52 15.43 15.34
C ALA A 235 -14.64 16.17 14.58
N ALA A 236 -14.30 17.24 13.86
CA ALA A 236 -15.27 18.04 13.11
C ALA A 236 -16.00 17.23 12.02
N LYS A 237 -15.28 16.35 11.32
CA LYS A 237 -15.85 15.48 10.29
C LYS A 237 -16.69 14.36 10.89
N ALA A 238 -16.24 13.78 12.00
CA ALA A 238 -17.01 12.76 12.71
C ALA A 238 -18.35 13.32 13.24
N GLU A 239 -18.41 14.58 13.65
CA GLU A 239 -19.65 15.21 14.14
C GLU A 239 -20.71 15.45 13.07
N ASN A 240 -20.35 15.45 11.77
CA ASN A 240 -21.28 15.84 10.71
C ASN A 240 -21.05 15.06 9.39
N ILE A 241 -21.16 13.74 9.45
CA ILE A 241 -21.00 12.87 8.29
C ILE A 241 -22.24 12.99 7.39
N ASN A 242 -22.03 13.37 6.12
CA ASN A 242 -23.08 13.60 5.13
C ASN A 242 -24.19 14.57 5.59
N GLY A 243 -23.93 15.45 6.56
CA GLY A 243 -24.94 16.38 7.08
C GLY A 243 -25.97 15.77 8.04
N LEU A 244 -25.86 14.48 8.37
CA LEU A 244 -26.91 13.74 9.08
C LEU A 244 -26.39 12.82 10.19
N PHE A 245 -25.26 12.15 9.97
CA PHE A 245 -24.77 11.12 10.87
C PHE A 245 -23.66 11.65 11.77
N THR A 246 -23.54 11.04 12.95
CA THR A 246 -22.54 11.37 13.96
C THR A 246 -21.68 10.15 14.26
N GLY A 247 -20.39 10.39 14.43
CA GLY A 247 -19.38 9.41 14.77
C GLY A 247 -18.46 9.92 15.87
N LYS A 248 -17.30 9.29 16.01
CA LYS A 248 -16.25 9.65 16.97
C LYS A 248 -14.88 9.56 16.31
N ALA A 249 -14.01 10.48 16.68
CA ALA A 249 -12.58 10.38 16.41
C ALA A 249 -11.90 9.69 17.60
N ILE A 250 -11.10 8.66 17.33
CA ILE A 250 -10.12 8.16 18.29
C ILE A 250 -8.80 8.83 17.95
N ILE A 251 -8.23 9.50 18.94
CA ILE A 251 -7.04 10.34 18.79
C ILE A 251 -5.98 9.80 19.73
N ASP A 252 -4.77 9.69 19.24
CA ASP A 252 -3.62 9.25 20.02
C ASP A 252 -3.16 10.37 20.95
N ALA A 253 -2.79 10.01 22.18
CA ALA A 253 -2.14 10.91 23.10
C ALA A 253 -0.63 10.85 22.88
N ASP A 254 0.01 12.02 22.80
CA ASP A 254 1.47 12.09 22.78
C ASP A 254 2.03 11.53 24.09
N THR A 255 2.96 10.59 23.99
CA THR A 255 3.64 9.96 25.13
C THR A 255 4.93 10.69 25.53
N GLU A 256 5.38 11.67 24.73
CA GLU A 256 6.63 12.41 24.94
C GLU A 256 6.42 13.81 25.53
N THR A 257 5.31 14.48 25.19
CA THR A 257 4.96 15.79 25.77
C THR A 257 3.59 15.75 26.46
N VAL A 258 3.60 15.98 27.78
CA VAL A 258 2.41 16.11 28.65
C VAL A 258 2.23 17.55 29.08
#